data_AF-A0A0N4T556-F1
#
_entry.id   AF-A0A0N4T556-F1
#
_cell.length_a   1.000
_cell.length_b   1.000
_cell.length_c   1.000
_cell.angle_alpha   90.00
_cell.angle_beta   90.00
_cell.angle_gamma   90.00
#
_symmetry.space_group_name_H-M   'P 1'
#
loop_
_entity.id
_entity.type
_entity.pdbx_description
1 polymer ?
#
loop_
_entity_poly.entity_id
_entity_poly.type
_entity_poly.pdbx_seq_one_letter_code
_entity_poly.pdbx_strand_id
1 'polypeptide(L)'
;MMSTMSIKEGLLVILSLFLFDTTALIHRREIPHMESKGQMQHGQVLLGGWQERSPEDNEILELLPSVLTKVNQQSNDEYHLMPIKLLKVSSQVVAGVKYKMEVQVA
;
A
#
# COMPACT_ATOMS: atom_id res chain seq x y z
N MET A 1 -39.21 -7.90 6.36
CA MET A 1 -38.81 -9.25 6.80
C MET A 1 -37.35 -9.16 7.23
N MET A 2 -37.07 -8.99 8.53
CA MET A 2 -35.70 -8.92 9.07
C MET A 2 -35.24 -10.34 9.36
N SER A 3 -34.32 -10.85 8.54
CA SER A 3 -33.70 -12.15 8.74
C SER A 3 -32.78 -12.08 9.95
N THR A 4 -33.16 -12.75 11.04
CA THR A 4 -32.32 -12.92 12.22
C THR A 4 -31.19 -13.88 11.86
N MET A 5 -29.96 -13.37 11.73
CA MET A 5 -28.78 -14.22 11.53
C MET A 5 -28.62 -15.16 12.71
N SER A 6 -28.61 -16.46 12.44
CA SER A 6 -28.45 -17.52 13.43
C SER A 6 -27.01 -17.52 13.96
N ILE A 7 -26.83 -17.71 15.27
CA ILE A 7 -25.55 -17.70 15.99
C ILE A 7 -24.51 -18.65 15.36
N LYS A 8 -24.97 -19.70 14.67
CA LYS A 8 -24.14 -20.66 13.95
C LYS A 8 -23.43 -20.05 12.72
N GLU A 9 -24.10 -19.11 12.03
CA GLU A 9 -23.54 -18.38 10.89
C GLU A 9 -22.45 -17.40 11.33
N GLY A 10 -22.66 -16.73 12.48
CA GLY A 10 -21.66 -15.83 13.07
C GLY A 10 -20.38 -16.55 13.51
N LEU A 11 -20.52 -17.74 14.09
CA LEU A 11 -19.38 -18.57 14.49
C LEU A 11 -18.56 -19.03 13.27
N LEU A 12 -19.22 -19.36 12.16
CA LEU A 12 -18.57 -19.81 10.93
C LEU A 12 -17.74 -18.68 10.29
N VAL A 13 -18.24 -17.45 10.32
CA VAL A 13 -17.51 -16.26 9.85
C VAL A 13 -16.26 -16.03 10.71
N ILE A 14 -16.39 -16.11 12.04
CA ILE A 14 -15.25 -15.93 12.95
C ILE A 14 -14.19 -17.01 12.71
N LEU A 15 -14.60 -18.27 12.57
CA LEU A 15 -13.68 -19.38 12.30
C LEU A 15 -12.92 -19.20 10.97
N SER A 16 -13.59 -18.68 9.94
CA SER A 16 -12.96 -18.41 8.64
C SER A 16 -11.84 -17.36 8.74
N LEU A 17 -12.05 -16.29 9.52
CA LEU A 17 -11.04 -15.23 9.71
C LEU A 17 -9.80 -15.73 10.43
N PHE A 18 -9.97 -16.61 11.44
CA PHE A 18 -8.84 -17.20 12.15
C PHE A 18 -8.00 -18.16 11.28
N LEU A 19 -8.61 -18.85 10.32
CA LEU A 19 -7.87 -19.76 9.44
C LEU A 19 -7.04 -19.02 8.39
N PHE A 20 -7.52 -17.89 7.87
CA PHE A 20 -6.73 -17.04 6.96
C PHE A 20 -5.45 -16.50 7.63
N ASP A 21 -5.53 -16.11 8.91
CA ASP A 21 -4.39 -15.59 9.68
C ASP A 21 -3.25 -16.63 9.82
N THR A 22 -3.59 -17.91 9.99
CA THR A 22 -2.58 -18.98 10.11
C THR A 22 -1.89 -19.32 8.80
N THR A 23 -2.59 -19.18 7.66
CA THR A 23 -2.00 -19.45 6.34
C THR A 23 -1.00 -18.38 5.88
N ALA A 24 -1.13 -17.14 6.36
CA ALA A 24 -0.14 -16.10 6.12
C ALA A 24 1.17 -16.33 6.89
N LEU A 25 1.13 -17.07 8.01
CA LEU A 25 2.30 -17.32 8.84
C LEU A 25 3.23 -18.43 8.29
N ILE A 26 2.72 -19.35 7.45
CA ILE A 26 3.48 -20.53 7.00
C ILE A 26 4.17 -20.32 5.64
N HIS A 27 3.88 -19.25 4.91
CA HIS A 27 4.58 -18.96 3.64
C HIS A 27 5.89 -18.17 3.81
N ARG A 28 6.38 -17.98 5.05
CA ARG A 28 7.66 -17.32 5.32
C ARG A 28 8.83 -18.27 5.06
N ARG A 29 9.18 -18.49 3.79
CA ARG A 29 10.44 -19.14 3.39
C ARG A 29 11.41 -18.10 2.84
N GLU A 30 12.61 -18.14 3.45
CA GLU A 30 13.86 -17.42 3.16
C GLU A 30 13.98 -15.98 3.66
N ILE A 31 14.76 -15.84 4.74
CA ILE A 31 15.35 -14.59 5.23
C ILE A 31 16.67 -14.40 4.47
N PRO A 32 16.80 -13.46 3.53
CA PRO A 32 18.10 -12.91 3.23
C PRO A 32 18.51 -12.02 4.40
N HIS A 33 19.71 -12.29 4.91
CA HIS A 33 20.39 -11.57 5.96
C HIS A 33 20.48 -10.06 5.64
N MET A 34 19.57 -9.27 6.21
CA MET A 34 19.61 -7.81 6.15
C MET A 34 20.39 -7.28 7.34
N GLU A 35 21.55 -6.70 7.05
CA GLU A 35 22.31 -5.85 7.94
C GLU A 35 21.40 -4.72 8.45
N SER A 36 21.19 -4.70 9.76
CA SER A 36 20.44 -3.65 10.46
C SER A 36 21.18 -2.32 10.33
N LYS A 37 20.80 -1.52 9.34
CA LYS A 37 21.10 -0.09 9.30
C LYS A 37 19.82 0.72 9.42
N GLY A 38 19.72 1.49 10.50
CA GLY A 38 18.75 2.57 10.66
C GLY A 38 17.63 2.24 11.63
N GLN A 39 17.65 2.93 12.77
CA GLN A 39 16.74 2.78 13.89
C GLN A 39 15.27 3.03 13.47
N MET A 40 14.46 1.97 13.52
CA MET A 40 13.01 2.11 13.50
C MET A 40 12.59 2.71 14.85
N GLN A 41 12.20 3.99 14.84
CA GLN A 41 11.48 4.56 15.97
C GLN A 41 10.24 3.70 16.18
N HIS A 42 10.11 3.09 17.36
CA HIS A 42 8.94 2.36 17.80
C HIS A 42 7.79 3.35 18.09
N GLY A 43 7.43 4.15 17.09
CA GLY A 43 6.24 4.98 17.07
C GLY A 43 5.08 4.09 16.65
N GLN A 44 4.03 4.10 17.45
CA GLN A 44 2.77 3.42 17.13
C GLN A 44 2.36 3.76 15.69
N VAL A 45 2.30 2.75 14.81
CA VAL A 45 1.80 2.93 13.45
C VAL A 45 0.34 3.31 13.56
N LEU A 46 0.03 4.60 13.40
CA LEU A 46 -1.34 5.08 13.39
C LEU A 46 -2.05 4.53 12.15
N LEU A 47 -2.99 3.61 12.37
CA LEU A 47 -3.83 3.08 11.31
C LEU A 47 -4.64 4.22 10.68
N GLY A 48 -4.50 4.40 9.37
CA GLY A 48 -5.17 5.46 8.61
C GLY A 48 -4.52 6.85 8.65
N GLY A 49 -3.38 7.02 9.32
CA GLY A 49 -2.54 8.22 9.20
C GLY A 49 -1.70 8.22 7.92
N TRP A 50 -1.14 9.38 7.54
CA TRP A 50 -0.09 9.43 6.53
C TRP A 50 1.20 8.80 7.07
N GLN A 51 1.79 7.89 6.30
CA GLN A 51 3.03 7.21 6.63
C GLN A 51 4.02 7.41 5.49
N GLU A 52 5.25 7.78 5.84
CA GLU A 52 6.33 7.89 4.85
C GLU A 52 6.70 6.51 4.32
N ARG A 53 6.96 6.43 3.01
CA ARG A 53 7.35 5.20 2.32
C ARG A 53 8.65 5.45 1.57
N SER A 54 9.39 4.38 1.27
CA SER A 54 10.61 4.51 0.49
C SER A 54 10.27 4.87 -0.96
N PRO A 55 10.93 5.89 -1.57
CA PRO A 55 10.84 6.15 -3.01
C PRO A 55 11.40 5.02 -3.88
N GLU A 56 12.16 4.10 -3.28
CA GLU A 56 12.79 2.95 -3.94
C GLU A 56 11.93 1.68 -3.80
N ASP A 57 10.72 1.80 -3.24
CA ASP A 57 9.78 0.69 -3.11
C ASP A 57 9.24 0.27 -4.49
N ASN A 58 9.53 -0.97 -4.89
CA ASN A 58 9.18 -1.49 -6.21
C ASN A 58 7.67 -1.42 -6.49
N GLU A 59 6.82 -1.71 -5.49
CA GLU A 59 5.36 -1.64 -5.66
C GLU A 59 4.91 -0.21 -5.99
N ILE A 60 5.59 0.79 -5.44
CA ILE A 60 5.29 2.21 -5.68
C ILE A 60 5.84 2.65 -7.05
N LEU A 61 7.03 2.19 -7.42
CA LEU A 61 7.63 2.49 -8.71
C LEU A 61 6.79 1.95 -9.88
N GLU A 62 6.17 0.79 -9.71
CA GLU A 62 5.24 0.20 -10.70
C GLU A 62 3.99 1.06 -10.94
N LEU A 63 3.61 1.93 -9.99
CA LEU A 63 2.47 2.84 -10.15
C LEU A 63 2.80 4.07 -10.98
N LEU A 64 4.08 4.46 -11.08
CA LEU A 64 4.51 5.72 -11.73
C LEU A 64 4.01 5.86 -13.19
N PRO A 65 4.12 4.83 -14.06
CA PRO A 65 3.63 4.96 -15.44
C PRO A 65 2.13 5.26 -15.51
N SER A 66 1.32 4.62 -14.66
CA SER A 66 -0.12 4.86 -14.63
C SER A 66 -0.46 6.25 -14.10
N VAL A 67 0.27 6.75 -13.09
CA VAL A 67 0.09 8.10 -12.56
C VAL A 67 0.38 9.14 -13.64
N LEU A 68 1.52 9.03 -14.31
CA LEU A 68 1.92 9.99 -15.35
C LEU A 68 1.02 9.92 -16.58
N THR A 69 0.59 8.73 -16.98
CA THR A 69 -0.41 8.56 -18.05
C THR A 69 -1.68 9.33 -17.74
N LYS A 70 -2.18 9.23 -16.51
CA LYS A 70 -3.39 9.95 -16.09
C LYS A 70 -3.19 11.47 -16.06
N VAL A 71 -2.03 11.94 -15.59
CA VAL A 71 -1.67 13.37 -15.60
C VAL A 71 -1.63 13.90 -17.03
N ASN A 72 -0.96 13.19 -17.95
CA ASN A 72 -0.85 13.59 -19.35
C ASN A 72 -2.21 13.61 -20.06
N GLN A 73 -3.09 12.63 -19.79
CA GLN A 73 -4.46 12.61 -20.31
C GLN A 73 -5.34 13.78 -19.82
N GLN A 74 -5.00 14.35 -18.66
CA GLN A 74 -5.71 15.48 -18.07
C GLN A 74 -5.04 16.82 -18.38
N SER A 75 -3.85 16.81 -19.00
CA SER A 75 -3.16 18.01 -19.45
C SER A 75 -3.62 18.40 -20.86
N ASN A 76 -3.54 19.70 -21.14
CA ASN A 76 -3.70 20.26 -22.47
C ASN A 76 -2.35 20.61 -23.12
N ASP A 77 -1.24 20.21 -22.49
CA ASP A 77 0.10 20.46 -23.03
C ASP A 77 0.35 19.67 -24.30
N GLU A 78 1.03 20.29 -25.26
CA GLU A 78 1.43 19.64 -26.52
C GLU A 78 2.43 18.50 -26.29
N TYR A 79 3.21 18.57 -25.21
CA TYR A 79 4.22 17.58 -24.85
C TYR A 79 3.82 16.79 -23.60
N HIS A 80 4.08 15.48 -23.62
CA HIS A 80 3.80 14.59 -22.51
C HIS A 80 4.96 14.54 -21.52
N LEU A 81 4.62 14.60 -20.23
CA LEU A 81 5.55 14.45 -19.13
C LEU A 81 6.05 13.01 -19.05
N MET A 82 7.37 12.86 -18.88
CA MET A 82 8.03 11.58 -18.63
C MET A 82 8.62 11.53 -17.22
N PRO A 83 8.40 10.45 -16.45
CA PRO A 83 8.95 10.35 -15.10
C PRO A 83 10.47 10.15 -15.14
N ILE A 84 11.22 11.00 -14.42
CA ILE A 84 12.67 10.87 -14.23
C ILE A 84 12.96 10.14 -12.91
N LYS A 85 12.35 10.62 -11.82
CA LYS A 85 12.66 10.13 -10.47
C LYS A 85 11.52 10.40 -9.49
N LEU A 86 11.24 9.42 -8.63
CA LEU A 86 10.41 9.62 -7.45
C LEU A 86 11.26 10.16 -6.29
N LEU A 87 10.91 11.33 -5.77
CA LEU A 87 11.69 12.02 -4.73
C LEU A 87 11.19 11.68 -3.33
N LYS A 88 9.86 11.70 -3.14
CA LYS A 88 9.21 11.39 -1.87
C LYS A 88 7.88 10.70 -2.12
N VAL A 89 7.49 9.84 -1.18
CA VAL A 89 6.17 9.23 -1.18
C VAL A 89 5.65 9.02 0.23
N SER A 90 4.34 9.23 0.40
CA SER A 90 3.62 8.87 1.61
C SER A 90 2.34 8.13 1.23
N SER A 91 1.93 7.18 2.05
CA SER A 91 0.68 6.44 1.88
C SER A 91 -0.27 6.66 3.06
N GLN A 92 -1.57 6.54 2.78
CA GLN A 92 -2.62 6.56 3.79
C GLN A 92 -3.65 5.47 3.48
N VAL A 93 -3.91 4.60 4.46
CA VAL A 93 -4.96 3.59 4.36
C VAL A 93 -6.33 4.24 4.62
N VAL A 94 -7.27 4.04 3.71
CA VAL A 94 -8.67 4.50 3.76
C VAL A 94 -9.57 3.33 3.31
N ALA A 95 -10.69 3.60 2.63
CA ALA A 95 -11.38 2.58 1.82
C ALA A 95 -10.58 2.28 0.52
N GLY A 96 -9.33 1.84 0.68
CA GLY A 96 -8.29 1.79 -0.35
C GLY A 96 -6.98 2.39 0.15
N VAL A 97 -6.06 2.74 -0.75
CA VAL A 97 -4.80 3.41 -0.40
C VAL A 97 -4.69 4.73 -1.17
N LYS A 98 -4.44 5.83 -0.46
CA LYS A 98 -4.05 7.10 -1.07
C LYS A 98 -2.53 7.21 -1.06
N TYR A 99 -1.98 7.69 -2.17
CA TYR A 99 -0.57 8.03 -2.29
C TYR A 99 -0.39 9.53 -2.49
N LYS A 100 0.63 10.09 -1.87
CA LYS A 100 1.12 11.45 -2.10
C LYS A 100 2.55 11.34 -2.59
N MET A 101 2.82 11.81 -3.81
CA MET A 101 4.08 11.56 -4.51
C MET A 101 4.67 12.88 -5.01
N GLU A 102 5.95 13.10 -4.75
CA GLU A 102 6.75 14.16 -5.37
C GLU A 102 7.58 13.53 -6.50
N VAL A 103 7.23 13.81 -7.76
CA VAL A 103 7.87 13.20 -8.93
C VAL A 103 8.59 14.28 -9.74
N GLN A 104 9.85 14.02 -10.07
CA GLN A 104 10.60 14.79 -11.05
C GLN A 104 10.26 14.30 -12.46
N VAL A 105 9.94 15.23 -13.37
CA VAL A 105 9.51 14.96 -14.74
C VAL A 105 10.33 15.75 -15.77
N ALA A 106 10.38 15.26 -17.00
CA ALA A 106 10.85 15.95 -18.20
C ALA A 106 9.70 16.18 -19.18
#